data_AF-A0A7X0RJ32-F1
#
_entry.id   AF-A0A7X0RJ32-F1
#
_cell.length_a   1.000
_cell.length_b   1.000
_cell.length_c   1.000
_cell.angle_alpha   90.00
_cell.angle_beta   90.00
_cell.angle_gamma   90.00
#
_symmetry.space_group_name_H-M   'P 1'
#
loop_
_entity.id
_entity.type
_entity.pdbx_description
1 polymer ?
#
loop_
_entity_poly.entity_id
_entity_poly.type
_entity_poly.pdbx_seq_one_letter_code
_entity_poly.pdbx_strand_id
1 'polypeptide(L)'
;MPRLRRALLALVVVPGLVATGLAAGSTAASAHEERPAQFPDGTGHRPSFLGYDNPRARVVCKPSSASRIAAMPEGKLKTRNERLLKQCDFRSIQTAINSIRKPRTSVYVLPGVYTEARWAHRKRSQYCSHLETSSKSPLEASEYIGSLSSPDTGAKEDSGGTSNPIALSYADQRACPHNLNLIAVFGDRTPKNKSISCDSKFCGLQVVGTGRSKTDVIVNNRFSKLNGIRADRAGGLYLKNITFEQAEFNSVYILETDGFVVDHVMARGNDEYGILAFASDHGLIQRSEAYYNGDSGFYPGSGSDLNADNPNLEATRYAIEIRFNKSHHNTLGYSGTAGNSIWAHDNKFYKNATGIATDSLFPGHPGLPQDHARWNRNEIYSNNSNWYTRFVDTGVCAKPMKQRGYINGTVCPVVPTPVGTGVLIAGGNFDRTDHNWIYDNWRFGTMQFWVPAALRDEYDPALQNDTSHHNHTTDNQMGFTKSGEIEHNGSDHWWDEQGNGNCWENNTYSRGVQTDNFTVDPPSCADGGSVFTPGAPVKDAGFLSCSQYDRDDPNFSHPEGCNWFDSPTKPDASGSTTGAPEASEQDSGFLVAAPVMTAVSALLVALGLRRRRQSHAA
;
A
#
# COMPACT_ATOMS: atom_id res chain seq x y z
N MET A 1 60.01 3.89 -31.83
CA MET A 1 59.20 2.82 -32.44
C MET A 1 59.89 1.48 -32.20
N PRO A 2 59.24 0.35 -31.86
CA PRO A 2 57.89 0.15 -31.32
C PRO A 2 57.83 -1.00 -30.27
N ARG A 3 57.76 -0.74 -28.95
CA ARG A 3 57.29 -1.73 -27.93
C ARG A 3 56.59 -1.11 -26.71
N LEU A 4 56.05 0.10 -26.84
CA LEU A 4 55.18 0.74 -25.84
C LEU A 4 53.88 1.19 -26.54
N ARG A 5 53.00 0.26 -26.88
CA ARG A 5 51.62 0.59 -27.34
C ARG A 5 50.56 -0.49 -27.06
N ARG A 6 50.86 -1.53 -26.26
CA ARG A 6 49.88 -2.59 -25.92
C ARG A 6 49.50 -2.71 -24.44
N ALA A 7 50.05 -1.88 -23.55
CA ALA A 7 49.74 -1.91 -22.12
C ALA A 7 48.81 -0.76 -21.64
N LEU A 8 48.34 0.10 -22.55
CA LEU A 8 47.53 1.29 -22.22
C LEU A 8 46.07 1.20 -22.69
N LEU A 9 45.62 0.00 -23.12
CA LEU A 9 44.23 -0.24 -23.52
C LEU A 9 43.45 -1.17 -22.56
N ALA A 10 44.08 -1.70 -21.51
CA ALA A 10 43.43 -2.55 -20.52
C ALA A 10 42.99 -1.80 -19.23
N LEU A 11 43.34 -0.51 -19.10
CA LEU A 11 43.07 0.30 -17.90
C LEU A 11 41.96 1.35 -18.10
N VAL A 12 41.24 1.30 -19.23
CA VAL A 12 40.13 2.22 -19.56
C VAL A 12 38.80 1.50 -19.79
N VAL A 13 38.77 0.16 -19.83
CA VAL A 13 37.55 -0.60 -20.19
C VAL A 13 36.81 -1.17 -18.97
N VAL A 14 37.40 -1.19 -17.77
CA VAL A 14 36.77 -1.80 -16.59
C VAL A 14 36.00 -0.79 -15.69
N PRO A 15 36.35 0.51 -15.55
CA PRO A 15 35.50 1.44 -14.78
C PRO A 15 34.27 1.92 -15.56
N GLY A 16 34.22 1.68 -16.87
CA GLY A 16 33.13 2.14 -17.74
C GLY A 16 31.87 1.27 -17.66
N LEU A 17 31.96 0.03 -17.20
CA LEU A 17 30.83 -0.92 -17.20
C LEU A 17 29.94 -0.83 -15.96
N VAL A 18 30.46 -0.34 -14.83
CA VAL A 18 29.63 -0.12 -13.62
C VAL A 18 28.87 1.21 -13.69
N ALA A 19 29.46 2.24 -14.30
CA ALA A 19 28.79 3.53 -14.52
C ALA A 19 27.79 3.52 -15.70
N THR A 20 27.90 2.57 -16.63
CA THR A 20 26.90 2.41 -17.72
C THR A 20 25.73 1.52 -17.34
N GLY A 21 25.86 0.66 -16.31
CA GLY A 21 24.74 -0.11 -15.75
C GLY A 21 23.67 0.79 -15.12
N LEU A 22 24.05 1.93 -14.53
CA LEU A 22 23.12 2.95 -14.01
C LEU A 22 22.53 3.86 -15.11
N ALA A 23 23.02 3.75 -16.35
CA ALA A 23 22.51 4.52 -17.50
C ALA A 23 21.63 3.69 -18.44
N ALA A 24 21.56 2.36 -18.24
CA ALA A 24 20.49 1.55 -18.78
C ALA A 24 19.23 1.91 -17.99
N GLY A 25 18.26 2.53 -18.65
CA GLY A 25 17.13 3.19 -18.01
C GLY A 25 16.46 2.33 -16.95
N SER A 26 16.69 2.67 -15.69
CA SER A 26 15.78 2.33 -14.60
C SER A 26 14.47 3.05 -14.92
N THR A 27 13.48 2.31 -15.41
CA THR A 27 12.10 2.78 -15.38
C THR A 27 11.77 3.02 -13.90
N ALA A 28 11.38 4.24 -13.55
CA ALA A 28 10.94 4.54 -12.20
C ALA A 28 9.83 3.55 -11.81
N ALA A 29 9.77 3.18 -10.53
CA ALA A 29 8.66 2.37 -10.05
C ALA A 29 7.37 3.16 -10.23
N SER A 30 6.44 2.61 -11.01
CA SER A 30 5.22 3.32 -11.37
C SER A 30 4.18 3.25 -10.26
N ALA A 31 3.81 4.41 -9.73
CA ALA A 31 2.63 4.56 -8.89
C ALA A 31 1.38 4.46 -9.76
N HIS A 32 0.28 3.95 -9.23
CA HIS A 32 -1.00 4.12 -9.90
C HIS A 32 -1.46 5.60 -9.81
N GLU A 33 -1.76 6.24 -10.94
CA GLU A 33 -2.00 7.70 -10.96
C GLU A 33 -3.28 8.09 -10.17
N GLU A 34 -3.08 8.68 -8.99
CA GLU A 34 -4.12 9.40 -8.24
C GLU A 34 -4.10 10.90 -8.57
N ARG A 35 -5.23 11.60 -8.34
CA ARG A 35 -5.21 13.07 -8.37
C ARG A 35 -4.22 13.56 -7.30
N PRO A 36 -3.49 14.67 -7.52
CA PRO A 36 -2.66 15.27 -6.48
C PRO A 36 -3.45 15.43 -5.18
N ALA A 37 -2.95 14.80 -4.12
CA ALA A 37 -3.58 14.79 -2.81
C ALA A 37 -2.93 15.82 -1.89
N GLN A 38 -3.69 16.31 -0.91
CA GLN A 38 -3.25 17.29 0.08
C GLN A 38 -3.57 16.80 1.48
N PHE A 39 -2.68 17.04 2.43
CA PHE A 39 -2.97 16.73 3.83
C PHE A 39 -4.07 17.65 4.39
N PRO A 40 -4.99 17.12 5.22
CA PRO A 40 -5.91 17.97 5.96
C PRO A 40 -5.16 18.87 6.95
N ASP A 41 -5.83 19.90 7.43
CA ASP A 41 -5.26 20.87 8.38
C ASP A 41 -5.06 20.33 9.81
N GLY A 42 -5.48 19.07 10.06
CA GLY A 42 -5.31 18.41 11.35
C GLY A 42 -6.24 18.94 12.45
N THR A 43 -7.31 19.66 12.09
CA THR A 43 -8.29 20.18 13.07
C THR A 43 -9.43 19.21 13.37
N GLY A 44 -9.54 18.12 12.60
CA GLY A 44 -10.54 17.07 12.78
C GLY A 44 -10.23 16.16 13.96
N HIS A 45 -11.19 15.28 14.27
CA HIS A 45 -11.11 14.38 15.41
C HIS A 45 -11.71 13.02 15.05
N ARG A 46 -11.25 11.98 15.75
CA ARG A 46 -11.80 10.62 15.61
C ARG A 46 -13.30 10.58 15.96
N PRO A 47 -14.20 10.16 15.04
CA PRO A 47 -15.63 10.13 15.30
C PRO A 47 -16.06 8.99 16.23
N SER A 48 -17.15 9.21 16.96
CA SER A 48 -17.83 8.17 17.76
C SER A 48 -19.13 7.72 17.11
N PHE A 49 -19.54 6.47 17.37
CA PHE A 49 -20.83 5.96 16.89
C PHE A 49 -21.99 6.75 17.52
N LEU A 50 -22.92 7.23 16.69
CA LEU A 50 -24.04 8.10 17.11
C LEU A 50 -25.20 7.36 17.79
N GLY A 51 -25.10 6.05 17.99
CA GLY A 51 -26.18 5.23 18.55
C GLY A 51 -27.16 4.74 17.47
N TYR A 52 -28.13 3.92 17.88
CA TYR A 52 -29.21 3.40 17.02
C TYR A 52 -30.51 4.20 17.14
N ASP A 53 -30.52 5.19 18.03
CA ASP A 53 -31.59 6.14 18.33
C ASP A 53 -31.33 7.51 17.70
N ASN A 54 -30.32 7.64 16.83
CA ASN A 54 -30.04 8.87 16.12
C ASN A 54 -31.30 9.34 15.36
N PRO A 55 -31.88 10.52 15.69
CA PRO A 55 -33.09 11.00 15.02
C PRO A 55 -32.86 11.34 13.55
N ARG A 56 -31.59 11.47 13.14
CA ARG A 56 -31.17 11.69 11.74
C ARG A 56 -30.73 10.34 11.17
N ALA A 57 -31.71 9.51 10.80
CA ALA A 57 -31.44 8.18 10.29
C ALA A 57 -32.04 7.94 8.89
N ARG A 58 -31.44 7.01 8.16
CA ARG A 58 -31.98 6.37 6.95
C ARG A 58 -31.83 4.87 7.12
N VAL A 59 -32.89 4.10 6.86
CA VAL A 59 -32.83 2.64 6.92
C VAL A 59 -32.89 2.04 5.53
N VAL A 60 -31.93 1.17 5.23
CA VAL A 60 -31.78 0.50 3.94
C VAL A 60 -31.99 -0.99 4.10
N CYS A 61 -32.92 -1.58 3.36
CA CYS A 61 -33.20 -3.01 3.43
C CYS A 61 -33.45 -3.64 2.06
N LYS A 62 -33.24 -4.95 1.96
CA LYS A 62 -33.58 -5.77 0.79
C LYS A 62 -34.84 -6.60 1.07
N PRO A 63 -35.47 -7.18 0.03
CA PRO A 63 -36.57 -8.13 0.23
C PRO A 63 -36.20 -9.27 1.18
N SER A 64 -34.95 -9.76 1.10
CA SER A 64 -34.43 -10.82 1.96
C SER A 64 -34.11 -10.38 3.40
N SER A 65 -34.16 -9.08 3.72
CA SER A 65 -33.85 -8.61 5.07
C SER A 65 -34.84 -9.13 6.10
N ALA A 66 -36.14 -9.20 5.77
CA ALA A 66 -37.18 -9.65 6.70
C ALA A 66 -36.96 -11.09 7.16
N SER A 67 -36.71 -12.02 6.23
CA SER A 67 -36.44 -13.42 6.57
C SER A 67 -35.14 -13.61 7.32
N ARG A 68 -34.07 -12.87 6.96
CA ARG A 68 -32.79 -12.87 7.68
C ARG A 68 -32.92 -12.38 9.12
N ILE A 69 -33.74 -11.35 9.34
CA ILE A 69 -34.03 -10.83 10.69
C ILE A 69 -34.89 -11.81 11.48
N ALA A 70 -35.91 -12.41 10.87
CA ALA A 70 -36.75 -13.41 11.53
C ALA A 70 -35.95 -14.63 12.02
N ALA A 71 -34.92 -15.02 11.27
CA ALA A 71 -34.00 -16.11 11.62
C ALA A 71 -32.97 -15.75 12.70
N MET A 72 -32.90 -14.48 13.15
CA MET A 72 -32.03 -14.13 14.26
C MET A 72 -32.53 -14.75 15.57
N PRO A 73 -31.62 -15.12 16.49
CA PRO A 73 -32.00 -15.47 17.85
C PRO A 73 -32.77 -14.34 18.54
N GLU A 74 -33.71 -14.70 19.42
CA GLU A 74 -34.45 -13.74 20.22
C GLU A 74 -33.51 -12.86 21.07
N GLY A 75 -33.85 -11.58 21.20
CA GLY A 75 -33.11 -10.63 22.03
C GLY A 75 -32.95 -9.25 21.40
N LYS A 76 -32.15 -8.40 22.07
CA LYS A 76 -32.00 -6.96 21.73
C LYS A 76 -31.62 -6.71 20.26
N LEU A 77 -30.79 -7.59 19.68
CA LEU A 77 -30.37 -7.51 18.28
C LEU A 77 -31.56 -7.66 17.32
N LYS A 78 -32.36 -8.72 17.50
CA LYS A 78 -33.54 -9.00 16.67
C LYS A 78 -34.59 -7.90 16.84
N THR A 79 -34.95 -7.56 18.07
CA THR A 79 -35.92 -6.48 18.36
C THR A 79 -35.53 -5.14 17.73
N ARG A 80 -34.23 -4.79 17.76
CA ARG A 80 -33.72 -3.58 17.09
C ARG A 80 -33.89 -3.67 15.57
N ASN A 81 -33.51 -4.80 14.98
CA ASN A 81 -33.61 -5.00 13.54
C ASN A 81 -35.07 -5.01 13.06
N GLU A 82 -35.99 -5.61 13.81
CA GLU A 82 -37.43 -5.58 13.51
C GLU A 82 -37.99 -4.15 13.58
N ARG A 83 -37.54 -3.34 14.55
CA ARG A 83 -37.90 -1.91 14.61
C ARG A 83 -37.38 -1.13 13.41
N LEU A 84 -36.10 -1.32 13.05
CA LEU A 84 -35.51 -0.66 11.89
C LEU A 84 -36.17 -1.11 10.59
N LEU A 85 -36.54 -2.40 10.47
CA LEU A 85 -37.25 -2.94 9.29
C LEU A 85 -38.56 -2.20 9.02
N LYS A 86 -39.31 -1.81 10.07
CA LYS A 86 -40.53 -0.99 9.93
C LYS A 86 -40.27 0.44 9.43
N GLN A 87 -39.03 0.92 9.55
CA GLN A 87 -38.57 2.24 9.11
C GLN A 87 -37.80 2.19 7.78
N CYS A 88 -37.81 1.04 7.10
CA CYS A 88 -37.07 0.87 5.87
C CYS A 88 -37.69 1.66 4.72
N ASP A 89 -37.02 2.74 4.34
CA ASP A 89 -37.44 3.63 3.25
C ASP A 89 -36.59 3.47 1.99
N PHE A 90 -35.45 2.76 2.07
CA PHE A 90 -34.47 2.67 0.99
C PHE A 90 -34.11 1.23 0.63
N ARG A 91 -33.88 1.00 -0.67
CA ARG A 91 -33.38 -0.28 -1.21
C ARG A 91 -31.92 -0.21 -1.69
N SER A 92 -31.30 0.97 -1.60
CA SER A 92 -29.94 1.27 -2.05
C SER A 92 -29.26 2.19 -1.03
N ILE A 93 -28.02 1.86 -0.68
CA ILE A 93 -27.19 2.61 0.27
C ILE A 93 -26.88 4.00 -0.30
N GLN A 94 -26.45 4.07 -1.55
CA GLN A 94 -26.17 5.37 -2.18
C GLN A 94 -27.43 6.24 -2.30
N THR A 95 -28.60 5.66 -2.57
CA THR A 95 -29.86 6.41 -2.61
C THR A 95 -30.19 6.99 -1.24
N ALA A 96 -29.97 6.22 -0.17
CA ALA A 96 -30.12 6.69 1.21
C ALA A 96 -29.15 7.83 1.52
N ILE A 97 -27.87 7.70 1.16
CA ILE A 97 -26.86 8.76 1.30
C ILE A 97 -27.29 10.03 0.55
N ASN A 98 -27.72 9.91 -0.71
CA ASN A 98 -28.17 11.06 -1.51
C ASN A 98 -29.34 11.83 -0.87
N SER A 99 -30.21 11.12 -0.13
CA SER A 99 -31.37 11.69 0.58
C SER A 99 -31.02 12.47 1.86
N ILE A 100 -29.76 12.42 2.30
CA ILE A 100 -29.30 13.15 3.49
C ILE A 100 -29.45 14.65 3.25
N ARG A 101 -29.87 15.36 4.31
CA ARG A 101 -30.08 16.82 4.31
C ARG A 101 -29.32 17.54 5.43
N LYS A 102 -28.87 16.82 6.47
CA LYS A 102 -28.17 17.38 7.63
C LYS A 102 -26.94 16.51 7.95
N PRO A 103 -25.84 17.12 8.44
CA PRO A 103 -24.68 16.37 8.90
C PRO A 103 -25.03 15.49 10.10
N ARG A 104 -24.11 14.58 10.45
CA ARG A 104 -24.26 13.59 11.54
C ARG A 104 -25.50 12.70 11.36
N THR A 105 -25.68 12.20 10.13
CA THR A 105 -26.77 11.29 9.77
C THR A 105 -26.25 9.85 9.71
N SER A 106 -26.99 8.91 10.29
CA SER A 106 -26.69 7.49 10.25
C SER A 106 -27.50 6.78 9.16
N VAL A 107 -26.83 5.96 8.34
CA VAL A 107 -27.44 5.04 7.38
C VAL A 107 -27.33 3.64 7.96
N TYR A 108 -28.44 3.13 8.47
CA TYR A 108 -28.52 1.77 9.00
C TYR A 108 -28.85 0.79 7.87
N VAL A 109 -27.97 -0.18 7.66
CA VAL A 109 -28.09 -1.17 6.59
C VAL A 109 -28.52 -2.51 7.21
N LEU A 110 -29.69 -3.01 6.80
CA LEU A 110 -30.24 -4.27 7.27
C LEU A 110 -29.54 -5.47 6.63
N PRO A 111 -29.60 -6.68 7.24
CA PRO A 111 -29.01 -7.87 6.64
C PRO A 111 -29.45 -8.09 5.19
N GLY A 112 -28.49 -8.35 4.30
CA GLY A 112 -28.74 -8.49 2.87
C GLY A 112 -27.50 -8.29 2.00
N VAL A 113 -27.67 -8.53 0.71
CA VAL A 113 -26.64 -8.29 -0.32
C VAL A 113 -27.02 -7.07 -1.15
N TYR A 114 -26.09 -6.13 -1.28
CA TYR A 114 -26.25 -4.82 -1.88
C TYR A 114 -25.29 -4.68 -3.04
N THR A 115 -25.83 -4.77 -4.26
CA THR A 115 -25.06 -4.59 -5.50
C THR A 115 -25.14 -3.17 -6.06
N GLU A 116 -25.94 -2.30 -5.43
CA GLU A 116 -26.19 -0.93 -5.88
C GLU A 116 -26.45 -0.81 -7.40
N ALA A 117 -27.17 -1.78 -8.00
CA ALA A 117 -27.27 -1.97 -9.46
C ALA A 117 -27.64 -0.71 -10.26
N ARG A 118 -28.47 0.19 -9.70
CA ARG A 118 -28.80 1.49 -10.31
C ARG A 118 -27.56 2.37 -10.54
N TRP A 119 -26.64 2.37 -9.60
CA TRP A 119 -25.43 3.19 -9.60
C TRP A 119 -24.28 2.49 -10.31
N ALA A 120 -24.17 1.16 -10.17
CA ALA A 120 -23.26 0.33 -10.95
C ALA A 120 -23.42 0.55 -12.46
N HIS A 121 -24.67 0.60 -12.95
CA HIS A 121 -24.99 0.76 -14.38
C HIS A 121 -25.46 2.18 -14.74
N ARG A 122 -25.15 3.19 -13.92
CA ARG A 122 -25.57 4.57 -14.21
C ARG A 122 -24.90 5.03 -15.50
N LYS A 123 -25.70 5.33 -16.52
CA LYS A 123 -25.22 5.95 -17.77
C LYS A 123 -24.51 7.27 -17.45
N ARG A 124 -23.32 7.45 -18.04
CA ARG A 124 -22.56 8.70 -17.97
C ARG A 124 -23.35 9.79 -18.71
N SER A 125 -23.34 11.00 -18.17
CA SER A 125 -23.78 12.18 -18.93
C SER A 125 -22.75 12.51 -20.01
N GLN A 126 -23.10 13.37 -20.97
CA GLN A 126 -22.13 13.86 -21.95
C GLN A 126 -20.90 14.48 -21.26
N TYR A 127 -21.07 15.30 -20.22
CA TYR A 127 -19.94 15.82 -19.45
C TYR A 127 -19.07 14.70 -18.86
N CYS A 128 -19.67 13.75 -18.15
CA CYS A 128 -18.94 12.66 -17.49
C CYS A 128 -18.33 11.64 -18.46
N SER A 129 -18.69 11.70 -19.74
CA SER A 129 -18.17 10.87 -20.81
C SER A 129 -17.22 11.64 -21.74
N HIS A 130 -16.76 12.84 -21.36
CA HIS A 130 -15.79 13.66 -22.12
C HIS A 130 -14.87 14.43 -21.15
N LEU A 131 -14.57 13.82 -20.00
CA LEU A 131 -13.64 14.39 -19.04
C LEU A 131 -12.23 14.31 -19.63
N GLU A 132 -11.43 15.34 -19.41
CA GLU A 132 -10.01 15.37 -19.78
C GLU A 132 -9.17 15.24 -18.52
N THR A 133 -7.94 14.75 -18.67
CA THR A 133 -7.03 14.67 -17.53
C THR A 133 -6.74 16.06 -16.98
N SER A 134 -6.78 16.18 -15.65
CA SER A 134 -6.27 17.39 -14.99
C SER A 134 -4.73 17.44 -15.00
N SER A 135 -4.08 16.30 -15.27
CA SER A 135 -2.63 16.18 -15.42
C SER A 135 -2.20 16.62 -16.82
N LYS A 136 -1.12 17.41 -16.91
CA LYS A 136 -0.49 17.78 -18.19
C LYS A 136 0.69 16.87 -18.54
N SER A 137 0.98 15.88 -17.70
CA SER A 137 2.02 14.89 -17.94
C SER A 137 1.45 13.79 -18.84
N PRO A 138 2.13 13.40 -19.95
CA PRO A 138 1.82 12.16 -20.63
C PRO A 138 2.06 11.01 -19.65
N LEU A 139 1.14 10.06 -19.57
CA LEU A 139 1.20 8.92 -18.66
C LEU A 139 1.51 7.68 -19.51
N GLU A 140 2.38 6.80 -19.02
CA GLU A 140 2.78 5.58 -19.72
C GLU A 140 1.87 4.40 -19.36
N ALA A 141 1.72 3.43 -20.27
CA ALA A 141 0.73 2.35 -20.20
C ALA A 141 0.69 1.52 -18.90
N SER A 142 1.78 1.51 -18.15
CA SER A 142 2.02 0.67 -16.97
C SER A 142 1.70 1.34 -15.63
N GLU A 143 1.16 2.57 -15.61
CA GLU A 143 0.98 3.38 -14.39
C GLU A 143 -0.49 3.48 -13.91
N TYR A 144 -1.32 2.51 -14.26
CA TYR A 144 -2.74 2.78 -14.56
C TYR A 144 -3.77 2.16 -13.64
N ILE A 145 -3.95 2.72 -12.43
CA ILE A 145 -5.08 2.29 -11.60
C ILE A 145 -5.67 3.42 -10.74
N GLY A 146 -6.97 3.72 -10.93
CA GLY A 146 -7.64 4.90 -10.35
C GLY A 146 -8.23 5.88 -11.38
N SER A 147 -8.05 5.60 -12.66
CA SER A 147 -8.40 6.46 -13.78
C SER A 147 -9.58 5.92 -14.61
N LEU A 148 -10.16 6.76 -15.47
CA LEU A 148 -11.11 6.30 -16.48
C LEU A 148 -10.36 5.71 -17.68
N SER A 149 -10.64 4.45 -18.01
CA SER A 149 -10.20 3.86 -19.28
C SER A 149 -11.11 4.27 -20.45
N SER A 150 -10.51 4.52 -21.61
CA SER A 150 -11.18 4.78 -22.90
C SER A 150 -11.50 3.44 -23.61
N PRO A 151 -12.38 3.40 -24.63
CA PRO A 151 -13.07 4.49 -25.34
C PRO A 151 -14.28 5.11 -24.62
N ASP A 152 -14.63 4.64 -23.40
CA ASP A 152 -15.86 5.02 -22.69
C ASP A 152 -15.94 6.50 -22.25
N THR A 153 -14.91 7.31 -22.53
CA THR A 153 -14.80 8.73 -22.21
C THR A 153 -14.75 9.64 -23.44
N GLY A 154 -14.95 9.13 -24.66
CA GLY A 154 -14.86 9.95 -25.88
C GLY A 154 -13.52 10.70 -26.01
N ALA A 155 -12.50 10.27 -25.25
CA ALA A 155 -11.19 10.88 -25.21
C ALA A 155 -10.50 10.65 -26.56
N LYS A 156 -9.77 11.66 -27.03
CA LYS A 156 -9.03 11.55 -28.30
C LYS A 156 -7.99 10.44 -28.17
N GLU A 157 -7.98 9.54 -29.15
CA GLU A 157 -6.88 8.59 -29.35
C GLU A 157 -5.58 9.38 -29.54
N ASP A 158 -4.51 8.91 -28.91
CA ASP A 158 -3.16 9.38 -29.20
C ASP A 158 -2.69 8.85 -30.57
N SER A 159 -1.51 9.29 -31.01
CA SER A 159 -0.89 8.92 -32.29
C SER A 159 -0.62 7.42 -32.46
N GLY A 160 -0.75 6.62 -31.38
CA GLY A 160 -0.54 5.18 -31.32
C GLY A 160 -1.84 4.37 -31.22
N GLY A 161 -3.02 5.00 -31.21
CA GLY A 161 -4.31 4.33 -31.08
C GLY A 161 -4.64 3.88 -29.64
N THR A 162 -3.85 4.30 -28.67
CA THR A 162 -4.14 4.17 -27.24
C THR A 162 -4.66 5.51 -26.71
N SER A 163 -5.37 5.50 -25.59
CA SER A 163 -5.79 6.75 -24.94
C SER A 163 -5.06 6.86 -23.61
N ASN A 164 -4.56 8.05 -23.28
CA ASN A 164 -4.05 8.29 -21.94
C ASN A 164 -5.19 8.17 -20.92
N PRO A 165 -5.00 7.48 -19.80
CA PRO A 165 -5.96 7.47 -18.71
C PRO A 165 -6.20 8.89 -18.18
N ILE A 166 -7.32 9.04 -17.48
CA ILE A 166 -7.75 10.31 -16.92
C ILE A 166 -7.81 10.19 -15.39
N ALA A 167 -6.81 10.73 -14.67
CA ALA A 167 -6.95 11.04 -13.25
C ALA A 167 -7.99 12.15 -13.05
N LEU A 168 -9.06 11.83 -12.31
CA LEU A 168 -10.17 12.75 -12.08
C LEU A 168 -9.88 13.70 -10.92
N SER A 169 -9.98 15.01 -11.20
CA SER A 169 -9.97 16.04 -10.17
C SER A 169 -11.08 15.82 -9.13
N TYR A 170 -10.92 16.36 -7.91
CA TYR A 170 -11.99 16.26 -6.90
C TYR A 170 -13.32 16.86 -7.41
N ALA A 171 -13.26 17.96 -8.16
CA ALA A 171 -14.45 18.60 -8.71
C ALA A 171 -15.18 17.68 -9.71
N ASP A 172 -14.43 16.97 -10.56
CA ASP A 172 -14.97 16.00 -11.51
C ASP A 172 -15.52 14.77 -10.83
N GLN A 173 -14.82 14.25 -9.81
CA GLN A 173 -15.33 13.14 -9.02
C GLN A 173 -16.62 13.49 -8.30
N ARG A 174 -16.74 14.71 -7.76
CA ARG A 174 -17.98 15.21 -7.17
C ARG A 174 -19.10 15.38 -8.20
N ALA A 175 -18.78 15.84 -9.42
CA ALA A 175 -19.76 16.01 -10.49
C ALA A 175 -20.21 14.67 -11.11
N CYS A 176 -19.29 13.71 -11.17
CA CYS A 176 -19.43 12.40 -11.80
C CYS A 176 -19.16 11.26 -10.80
N PRO A 177 -19.90 11.18 -9.67
CA PRO A 177 -19.55 10.34 -8.53
C PRO A 177 -19.53 8.84 -8.84
N HIS A 178 -20.28 8.41 -9.85
CA HIS A 178 -20.42 7.00 -10.24
C HIS A 178 -19.64 6.62 -11.49
N ASN A 179 -18.70 7.48 -11.93
CA ASN A 179 -17.75 7.09 -12.95
C ASN A 179 -16.85 5.96 -12.43
N LEU A 180 -16.32 6.11 -11.21
CA LEU A 180 -15.39 5.15 -10.59
C LEU A 180 -15.96 4.45 -9.35
N ASN A 181 -17.03 4.97 -8.73
CA ASN A 181 -17.43 4.55 -7.39
C ASN A 181 -18.85 3.96 -7.37
N LEU A 182 -19.00 2.81 -6.72
CA LEU A 182 -20.30 2.20 -6.47
C LEU A 182 -21.08 3.01 -5.42
N ILE A 183 -20.42 3.32 -4.30
CA ILE A 183 -20.89 4.26 -3.28
C ILE A 183 -19.90 5.42 -3.19
N ALA A 184 -20.41 6.65 -3.19
CA ALA A 184 -19.64 7.87 -3.30
C ALA A 184 -20.06 8.90 -2.24
N VAL A 185 -19.08 9.43 -1.52
CA VAL A 185 -19.23 10.45 -0.48
C VAL A 185 -18.16 11.52 -0.72
N PHE A 186 -18.59 12.74 -1.06
CA PHE A 186 -17.69 13.88 -1.31
C PHE A 186 -18.03 15.00 -0.33
N GLY A 187 -17.21 15.13 0.71
CA GLY A 187 -17.54 15.89 1.91
C GLY A 187 -17.31 17.41 1.82
N ASP A 188 -16.45 17.87 0.92
CA ASP A 188 -16.19 19.29 0.64
C ASP A 188 -17.04 19.75 -0.56
N ARG A 189 -17.89 20.77 -0.36
CA ARG A 189 -18.74 21.34 -1.42
C ARG A 189 -18.08 22.54 -2.12
N THR A 190 -16.96 23.01 -1.62
CA THR A 190 -16.24 24.22 -2.01
C THR A 190 -14.81 23.94 -2.52
N PRO A 191 -14.63 23.06 -3.52
CA PRO A 191 -13.31 22.55 -3.91
C PRO A 191 -12.35 23.59 -4.52
N LYS A 192 -12.79 24.84 -4.68
CA LYS A 192 -11.99 25.96 -5.17
C LYS A 192 -11.38 26.81 -4.07
N ASN A 193 -11.78 26.62 -2.81
CA ASN A 193 -11.14 27.30 -1.69
C ASN A 193 -9.86 26.55 -1.28
N LYS A 194 -9.10 27.11 -0.34
CA LYS A 194 -7.86 26.49 0.18
C LYS A 194 -8.11 25.42 1.24
N SER A 195 -9.35 25.20 1.66
CA SER A 195 -9.69 24.27 2.74
C SER A 195 -10.18 22.95 2.14
N ILE A 196 -9.56 21.85 2.51
CA ILE A 196 -10.04 20.51 2.14
C ILE A 196 -10.95 19.91 3.22
N SER A 197 -11.38 20.73 4.19
CA SER A 197 -12.27 20.33 5.27
C SER A 197 -13.66 19.92 4.77
N CYS A 198 -14.30 19.03 5.52
CA CYS A 198 -15.69 18.69 5.27
C CYS A 198 -16.61 19.85 5.64
N ASP A 199 -17.38 20.36 4.67
CA ASP A 199 -18.34 21.45 4.88
C ASP A 199 -19.74 21.16 4.27
N SER A 200 -19.98 19.90 3.91
CA SER A 200 -21.23 19.44 3.32
C SER A 200 -22.17 18.76 4.32
N LYS A 201 -23.33 18.34 3.80
CA LYS A 201 -24.30 17.50 4.51
C LYS A 201 -23.78 16.10 4.88
N PHE A 202 -22.61 15.69 4.36
CA PHE A 202 -22.02 14.38 4.62
C PHE A 202 -21.03 14.36 5.79
N CYS A 203 -20.75 15.51 6.41
CA CYS A 203 -19.85 15.54 7.57
C CYS A 203 -20.45 14.75 8.73
N GLY A 204 -19.64 13.88 9.34
CA GLY A 204 -20.11 12.95 10.37
C GLY A 204 -21.02 11.84 9.86
N LEU A 205 -21.00 11.50 8.56
CA LEU A 205 -21.79 10.40 8.00
C LEU A 205 -21.42 9.07 8.66
N GLN A 206 -22.42 8.27 9.02
CA GLN A 206 -22.21 6.90 9.48
C GLN A 206 -22.92 5.91 8.58
N VAL A 207 -22.25 4.83 8.19
CA VAL A 207 -22.85 3.71 7.45
C VAL A 207 -22.65 2.44 8.27
N VAL A 208 -23.74 1.90 8.80
CA VAL A 208 -23.70 0.91 9.88
C VAL A 208 -24.56 -0.30 9.53
N GLY A 209 -23.92 -1.44 9.34
CA GLY A 209 -24.57 -2.73 9.22
C GLY A 209 -25.16 -3.17 10.56
N THR A 210 -26.36 -3.72 10.52
CA THR A 210 -27.17 -3.98 11.73
C THR A 210 -27.23 -5.45 12.11
N GLY A 211 -26.64 -6.33 11.29
CA GLY A 211 -26.57 -7.76 11.50
C GLY A 211 -25.72 -8.17 12.72
N ARG A 212 -25.74 -9.47 13.02
CA ARG A 212 -24.96 -10.08 14.11
C ARG A 212 -23.47 -10.06 13.80
N SER A 213 -23.13 -10.23 12.53
CA SER A 213 -21.78 -10.28 11.99
C SER A 213 -21.64 -9.35 10.80
N LYS A 214 -20.40 -8.94 10.50
CA LYS A 214 -20.08 -8.09 9.34
C LYS A 214 -20.44 -8.73 7.99
N THR A 215 -20.62 -10.05 7.93
CA THR A 215 -21.03 -10.80 6.74
C THR A 215 -22.55 -10.86 6.53
N ASP A 216 -23.35 -10.39 7.50
CA ASP A 216 -24.80 -10.32 7.32
C ASP A 216 -25.20 -9.18 6.37
N VAL A 217 -24.33 -8.19 6.19
CA VAL A 217 -24.49 -7.06 5.27
C VAL A 217 -23.32 -7.05 4.30
N ILE A 218 -23.58 -7.33 3.03
CA ILE A 218 -22.55 -7.42 2.00
C ILE A 218 -22.82 -6.37 0.92
N VAL A 219 -21.85 -5.48 0.70
CA VAL A 219 -21.76 -4.64 -0.49
C VAL A 219 -20.90 -5.39 -1.51
N ASN A 220 -21.55 -5.95 -2.53
CA ASN A 220 -20.86 -6.72 -3.57
C ASN A 220 -20.82 -5.89 -4.85
N ASN A 221 -19.61 -5.43 -5.20
CA ASN A 221 -19.38 -4.57 -6.35
C ASN A 221 -19.39 -5.36 -7.68
N ARG A 222 -19.16 -6.68 -7.65
CA ARG A 222 -19.16 -7.57 -8.83
C ARG A 222 -18.22 -7.10 -9.95
N PHE A 223 -17.16 -6.39 -9.61
CA PHE A 223 -16.25 -5.74 -10.56
C PHE A 223 -17.05 -4.87 -11.55
N SER A 224 -17.86 -3.95 -11.02
CA SER A 224 -18.65 -3.00 -11.82
C SER A 224 -18.12 -1.57 -11.75
N LYS A 225 -17.27 -1.31 -10.76
CA LYS A 225 -16.65 -0.02 -10.45
C LYS A 225 -15.30 -0.28 -9.78
N LEU A 226 -14.35 0.65 -9.95
CA LEU A 226 -13.09 0.67 -9.23
C LEU A 226 -13.30 0.57 -7.72
N ASN A 227 -14.17 1.42 -7.16
CA ASN A 227 -14.32 1.54 -5.71
C ASN A 227 -15.67 1.03 -5.21
N GLY A 228 -15.66 0.17 -4.17
CA GLY A 228 -16.86 -0.27 -3.46
C GLY A 228 -17.52 0.87 -2.69
N ILE A 229 -16.74 1.60 -1.89
CA ILE A 229 -17.10 2.91 -1.34
C ILE A 229 -15.89 3.84 -1.39
N ARG A 230 -16.12 5.07 -1.85
CA ARG A 230 -15.14 6.16 -1.79
C ARG A 230 -15.67 7.31 -0.94
N ALA A 231 -14.84 7.81 -0.04
CA ALA A 231 -15.11 8.93 0.83
C ALA A 231 -13.95 9.93 0.80
N ASP A 232 -14.10 10.99 0.00
CA ASP A 232 -13.12 12.08 -0.07
C ASP A 232 -13.56 13.24 0.84
N ARG A 233 -12.61 13.81 1.58
CA ARG A 233 -12.83 15.01 2.42
C ARG A 233 -14.03 14.87 3.34
N ALA A 234 -14.29 13.65 3.80
CA ALA A 234 -15.54 13.26 4.47
C ALA A 234 -15.36 13.18 5.99
N GLY A 235 -14.85 14.26 6.59
CA GLY A 235 -14.53 14.35 8.01
C GLY A 235 -15.65 13.86 8.94
N GLY A 236 -15.28 13.03 9.90
CA GLY A 236 -16.18 12.36 10.84
C GLY A 236 -16.84 11.07 10.30
N LEU A 237 -16.35 10.51 9.19
CA LEU A 237 -16.87 9.27 8.61
C LEU A 237 -16.81 8.09 9.60
N TYR A 238 -17.88 7.31 9.69
CA TYR A 238 -17.91 6.09 10.50
C TYR A 238 -18.50 4.91 9.73
N LEU A 239 -17.67 3.93 9.37
CA LEU A 239 -18.08 2.69 8.71
C LEU A 239 -18.06 1.53 9.70
N LYS A 240 -19.15 0.77 9.79
CA LYS A 240 -19.23 -0.33 10.76
C LYS A 240 -20.02 -1.55 10.33
N ASN A 241 -19.49 -2.73 10.64
CA ASN A 241 -20.19 -4.03 10.60
C ASN A 241 -20.76 -4.37 9.20
N ILE A 242 -19.97 -4.17 8.15
CA ILE A 242 -20.33 -4.39 6.75
C ILE A 242 -19.16 -5.07 6.04
N THR A 243 -19.47 -5.94 5.07
CA THR A 243 -18.49 -6.51 4.13
C THR A 243 -18.52 -5.73 2.82
N PHE A 244 -17.35 -5.38 2.28
CA PHE A 244 -17.14 -4.90 0.91
C PHE A 244 -16.35 -5.96 0.14
N GLU A 245 -16.77 -6.27 -1.09
CA GLU A 245 -16.10 -7.31 -1.88
C GLU A 245 -16.19 -7.06 -3.40
N GLN A 246 -15.25 -7.68 -4.12
CA GLN A 246 -15.21 -7.71 -5.58
C GLN A 246 -15.15 -6.33 -6.24
N ALA A 247 -14.33 -5.44 -5.70
CA ALA A 247 -13.98 -4.18 -6.34
C ALA A 247 -12.83 -4.39 -7.35
N GLU A 248 -12.84 -3.61 -8.43
CA GLU A 248 -11.73 -3.63 -9.41
C GLU A 248 -10.47 -2.99 -8.85
N PHE A 249 -10.59 -2.15 -7.82
CA PHE A 249 -9.47 -1.47 -7.20
C PHE A 249 -9.61 -1.45 -5.67
N ASN A 250 -10.31 -0.47 -5.10
CA ASN A 250 -10.49 -0.37 -3.64
C ASN A 250 -11.85 -0.89 -3.20
N SER A 251 -11.90 -1.79 -2.22
CA SER A 251 -13.16 -2.09 -1.53
C SER A 251 -13.67 -0.89 -0.73
N VAL A 252 -12.79 -0.29 0.08
CA VAL A 252 -13.03 0.92 0.87
C VAL A 252 -11.90 1.90 0.59
N TYR A 253 -12.23 3.13 0.19
CA TYR A 253 -11.27 4.19 -0.09
C TYR A 253 -11.64 5.46 0.65
N ILE A 254 -10.76 5.92 1.53
CA ILE A 254 -10.86 7.15 2.31
C ILE A 254 -9.70 8.06 1.88
N LEU A 255 -10.00 9.27 1.42
CA LEU A 255 -8.99 10.18 0.87
C LEU A 255 -9.14 11.58 1.47
N GLU A 256 -8.03 12.24 1.79
CA GLU A 256 -7.99 13.64 2.27
C GLU A 256 -8.96 13.89 3.43
N THR A 257 -9.14 12.90 4.30
CA THR A 257 -10.18 12.91 5.33
C THR A 257 -9.57 13.09 6.70
N ASP A 258 -10.00 14.16 7.37
CA ASP A 258 -9.65 14.43 8.75
C ASP A 258 -10.70 13.84 9.71
N GLY A 259 -10.36 12.73 10.35
CA GLY A 259 -11.21 12.01 11.27
C GLY A 259 -12.10 10.98 10.58
N PHE A 260 -11.77 9.70 10.76
CA PHE A 260 -12.61 8.58 10.33
C PHE A 260 -12.48 7.37 11.25
N VAL A 261 -13.48 6.49 11.23
CA VAL A 261 -13.42 5.16 11.87
C VAL A 261 -13.94 4.10 10.92
N VAL A 262 -13.17 3.02 10.77
CA VAL A 262 -13.56 1.75 10.16
C VAL A 262 -13.56 0.68 11.26
N ASP A 263 -14.73 0.17 11.63
CA ASP A 263 -14.92 -0.73 12.78
C ASP A 263 -15.67 -2.01 12.41
N HIS A 264 -15.07 -3.19 12.59
CA HIS A 264 -15.68 -4.46 12.18
C HIS A 264 -16.08 -4.50 10.70
N VAL A 265 -15.22 -4.02 9.82
CA VAL A 265 -15.42 -4.13 8.36
C VAL A 265 -14.68 -5.35 7.83
N MET A 266 -15.24 -6.00 6.81
CA MET A 266 -14.53 -7.01 6.02
C MET A 266 -14.30 -6.47 4.61
N ALA A 267 -13.09 -6.58 4.08
CA ALA A 267 -12.77 -6.21 2.70
C ALA A 267 -12.10 -7.40 1.99
N ARG A 268 -12.73 -7.98 0.97
CA ARG A 268 -12.22 -9.22 0.37
C ARG A 268 -12.40 -9.37 -1.12
N GLY A 269 -11.53 -10.17 -1.72
CA GLY A 269 -11.68 -10.62 -3.11
C GLY A 269 -11.66 -9.47 -4.10
N ASN A 270 -10.83 -8.46 -3.85
CA ASN A 270 -10.65 -7.30 -4.72
C ASN A 270 -9.45 -7.52 -5.64
N ASP A 271 -9.44 -6.87 -6.80
CA ASP A 271 -8.27 -6.96 -7.67
C ASP A 271 -7.02 -6.40 -6.98
N GLU A 272 -7.18 -5.40 -6.11
CA GLU A 272 -6.05 -4.71 -5.48
C GLU A 272 -6.23 -4.48 -4.00
N TYR A 273 -6.91 -3.42 -3.58
CA TYR A 273 -6.91 -2.97 -2.19
C TYR A 273 -8.15 -3.38 -1.42
N GLY A 274 -7.94 -3.81 -0.17
CA GLY A 274 -8.99 -4.01 0.81
C GLY A 274 -9.52 -2.68 1.37
N ILE A 275 -8.84 -2.14 2.37
CA ILE A 275 -9.16 -0.86 3.02
C ILE A 275 -7.99 0.09 2.79
N LEU A 276 -8.23 1.14 1.99
CA LEU A 276 -7.27 2.17 1.65
C LEU A 276 -7.65 3.50 2.32
N ALA A 277 -6.71 4.10 3.04
CA ALA A 277 -6.75 5.47 3.56
C ALA A 277 -5.54 6.23 3.02
N PHE A 278 -5.76 7.38 2.39
CA PHE A 278 -4.72 8.18 1.74
C PHE A 278 -4.77 9.64 2.13
N ALA A 279 -3.62 10.29 2.32
CA ALA A 279 -3.52 11.72 2.65
C ALA A 279 -4.44 12.11 3.82
N SER A 280 -4.52 11.30 4.87
CA SER A 280 -5.59 11.39 5.88
C SER A 280 -5.05 11.44 7.31
N ASP A 281 -5.88 11.97 8.21
CA ASP A 281 -5.54 12.20 9.61
C ASP A 281 -6.66 11.77 10.58
N HIS A 282 -6.34 11.68 11.87
CA HIS A 282 -7.22 11.28 12.95
C HIS A 282 -7.99 9.97 12.68
N GLY A 283 -7.35 9.06 11.93
CA GLY A 283 -7.92 7.80 11.48
C GLY A 283 -7.93 6.72 12.55
N LEU A 284 -8.87 5.79 12.42
CA LEU A 284 -8.86 4.52 13.16
C LEU A 284 -9.42 3.38 12.33
N ILE A 285 -8.62 2.34 12.10
CA ILE A 285 -9.05 1.09 11.50
C ILE A 285 -8.94 -0.01 12.55
N GLN A 286 -10.07 -0.61 12.95
CA GLN A 286 -10.07 -1.59 14.03
C GLN A 286 -11.03 -2.76 13.85
N ARG A 287 -10.66 -3.90 14.43
CA ARG A 287 -11.48 -5.13 14.47
C ARG A 287 -11.95 -5.60 13.09
N SER A 288 -11.23 -5.19 12.06
CA SER A 288 -11.54 -5.41 10.67
C SER A 288 -10.71 -6.56 10.10
N GLU A 289 -11.14 -7.09 8.97
CA GLU A 289 -10.53 -8.26 8.35
C GLU A 289 -10.42 -8.07 6.84
N ALA A 290 -9.24 -8.33 6.28
CA ALA A 290 -9.01 -8.16 4.85
C ALA A 290 -8.27 -9.35 4.25
N TYR A 291 -8.82 -9.92 3.17
CA TYR A 291 -8.24 -11.11 2.53
C TYR A 291 -8.59 -11.28 1.04
N TYR A 292 -7.74 -12.02 0.31
CA TYR A 292 -7.85 -12.23 -1.14
C TYR A 292 -7.81 -10.94 -1.95
N ASN A 293 -6.96 -9.99 -1.56
CA ASN A 293 -6.73 -8.73 -2.25
C ASN A 293 -5.39 -8.81 -3.01
N GLY A 294 -5.36 -8.41 -4.29
CA GLY A 294 -4.17 -8.52 -5.15
C GLY A 294 -3.06 -7.51 -4.85
N ASP A 295 -3.34 -6.48 -4.06
CA ASP A 295 -2.34 -5.67 -3.36
C ASP A 295 -2.43 -5.98 -1.87
N SER A 296 -2.98 -5.07 -1.08
CA SER A 296 -2.91 -5.10 0.37
C SER A 296 -4.27 -5.17 1.03
N GLY A 297 -4.31 -5.82 2.19
CA GLY A 297 -5.50 -5.83 3.03
C GLY A 297 -5.79 -4.45 3.66
N PHE A 298 -4.74 -3.78 4.16
CA PHE A 298 -4.79 -2.45 4.74
C PHE A 298 -3.70 -1.57 4.13
N TYR A 299 -4.09 -0.40 3.61
CA TYR A 299 -3.18 0.56 3.02
C TYR A 299 -3.37 1.95 3.64
N PRO A 300 -2.49 2.40 4.54
CA PRO A 300 -2.50 3.77 5.07
C PRO A 300 -1.39 4.63 4.45
N GLY A 301 -1.40 4.79 3.12
CA GLY A 301 -0.39 5.59 2.42
C GLY A 301 -0.57 7.08 2.65
N SER A 302 0.53 7.84 2.57
CA SER A 302 0.54 9.29 2.84
C SER A 302 -0.28 9.65 4.08
N GLY A 303 0.03 9.05 5.24
CA GLY A 303 -0.49 9.59 6.50
C GLY A 303 -0.11 11.07 6.63
N SER A 304 -0.92 11.90 7.32
CA SER A 304 -0.53 13.29 7.54
C SER A 304 0.92 13.38 8.02
N ASP A 305 1.67 14.29 7.40
CA ASP A 305 3.10 14.43 7.60
C ASP A 305 3.41 15.23 8.89
N LEU A 306 3.13 14.59 10.03
CA LEU A 306 3.13 15.21 11.35
C LEU A 306 4.51 15.28 11.99
N ASN A 307 5.46 14.49 11.47
CA ASN A 307 6.79 14.29 12.05
C ASN A 307 7.93 14.61 11.07
N ALA A 308 7.67 15.20 9.90
CA ALA A 308 8.69 15.61 8.93
C ALA A 308 9.86 16.40 9.54
N ASP A 309 9.56 17.32 10.47
CA ASP A 309 10.57 18.16 11.15
C ASP A 309 11.02 17.57 12.50
N ASN A 310 10.61 16.35 12.85
CA ASN A 310 10.92 15.71 14.14
C ASN A 310 12.20 14.88 14.04
N PRO A 311 13.32 15.32 14.65
CA PRO A 311 14.58 14.58 14.59
C PRO A 311 14.63 13.39 15.54
N ASN A 312 13.58 13.15 16.34
CA ASN A 312 13.56 12.11 17.35
C ASN A 312 12.77 10.90 16.86
N LEU A 313 13.17 9.70 17.29
CA LEU A 313 12.45 8.47 17.01
C LEU A 313 11.00 8.50 17.57
N GLU A 314 10.75 9.18 18.69
CA GLU A 314 9.40 9.26 19.27
C GLU A 314 8.53 10.21 18.44
N ALA A 315 7.48 9.68 17.84
CA ALA A 315 6.51 10.48 17.12
C ALA A 315 5.75 11.41 18.09
N THR A 316 5.55 12.66 17.69
CA THR A 316 4.73 13.63 18.43
C THR A 316 3.27 13.17 18.49
N ARG A 317 2.79 12.60 17.38
CA ARG A 317 1.46 12.01 17.21
C ARG A 317 1.48 11.08 16.01
N TYR A 318 0.54 10.14 15.99
CA TYR A 318 0.25 9.32 14.83
C TYR A 318 -0.99 9.83 14.07
N ALA A 319 -0.94 9.82 12.74
CA ALA A 319 -2.03 10.26 11.87
C ALA A 319 -3.17 9.22 11.84
N ILE A 320 -2.82 7.94 11.70
CA ILE A 320 -3.79 6.84 11.63
C ILE A 320 -3.35 5.70 12.57
N GLU A 321 -4.30 5.20 13.35
CA GLU A 321 -4.12 4.03 14.22
C GLU A 321 -4.79 2.80 13.59
N ILE A 322 -4.10 1.67 13.56
CA ILE A 322 -4.59 0.40 13.00
C ILE A 322 -4.44 -0.69 14.07
N ARG A 323 -5.56 -1.22 14.59
CA ARG A 323 -5.49 -2.18 15.70
C ARG A 323 -6.52 -3.30 15.73
N PHE A 324 -6.13 -4.43 16.32
CA PHE A 324 -7.00 -5.60 16.48
C PHE A 324 -7.56 -6.13 15.16
N ASN A 325 -6.84 -5.94 14.05
CA ASN A 325 -7.24 -6.37 12.73
C ASN A 325 -6.62 -7.73 12.36
N LYS A 326 -7.20 -8.37 11.34
CA LYS A 326 -6.63 -9.56 10.70
C LYS A 326 -6.44 -9.28 9.21
N SER A 327 -5.22 -9.38 8.71
CA SER A 327 -4.93 -9.28 7.28
C SER A 327 -4.26 -10.56 6.82
N HIS A 328 -4.90 -11.28 5.89
CA HIS A 328 -4.39 -12.57 5.47
C HIS A 328 -4.72 -12.96 4.06
N HIS A 329 -3.93 -13.84 3.47
CA HIS A 329 -4.14 -14.31 2.10
C HIS A 329 -4.27 -13.16 1.07
N ASN A 330 -3.49 -12.10 1.25
CA ASN A 330 -3.31 -11.02 0.28
C ASN A 330 -1.91 -11.13 -0.34
N THR A 331 -1.60 -10.31 -1.33
CA THR A 331 -0.20 -10.06 -1.70
C THR A 331 0.53 -9.45 -0.51
N LEU A 332 -0.01 -8.35 0.04
CA LEU A 332 0.51 -7.65 1.20
C LEU A 332 -0.50 -7.67 2.36
N GLY A 333 -0.08 -8.00 3.57
CA GLY A 333 -0.95 -7.84 4.75
C GLY A 333 -1.21 -6.35 5.05
N TYR A 334 -0.16 -5.55 4.97
CA TYR A 334 -0.14 -4.10 5.11
C TYR A 334 0.79 -3.53 4.04
N SER A 335 0.42 -2.42 3.41
CA SER A 335 1.27 -1.67 2.48
C SER A 335 1.15 -0.17 2.77
N GLY A 336 2.25 0.57 2.83
CA GLY A 336 2.24 1.98 3.26
C GLY A 336 3.26 2.83 2.53
N THR A 337 3.07 3.07 1.23
CA THR A 337 3.87 4.06 0.50
C THR A 337 3.68 5.44 1.11
N ALA A 338 4.79 6.10 1.47
CA ALA A 338 4.75 7.34 2.26
C ALA A 338 3.84 7.22 3.50
N GLY A 339 3.76 6.03 4.11
CA GLY A 339 2.92 5.75 5.27
C GLY A 339 3.42 6.45 6.53
N ASN A 340 3.39 7.79 6.55
CA ASN A 340 3.97 8.60 7.60
C ASN A 340 3.17 8.53 8.88
N SER A 341 3.88 8.47 10.00
CA SER A 341 3.26 8.63 11.32
C SER A 341 2.10 7.64 11.55
N ILE A 342 2.25 6.39 11.11
CA ILE A 342 1.23 5.34 11.27
C ILE A 342 1.52 4.50 12.51
N TRP A 343 0.50 4.18 13.29
CA TRP A 343 0.62 3.26 14.43
C TRP A 343 -0.22 2.01 14.24
N ALA A 344 0.43 0.90 13.90
CA ALA A 344 -0.20 -0.39 13.69
C ALA A 344 0.14 -1.35 14.84
N HIS A 345 -0.84 -1.70 15.66
CA HIS A 345 -0.58 -2.52 16.84
C HIS A 345 -1.64 -3.56 17.18
N ASP A 346 -1.24 -4.65 17.83
CA ASP A 346 -2.13 -5.74 18.25
C ASP A 346 -2.92 -6.36 17.07
N ASN A 347 -2.32 -6.39 15.86
CA ASN A 347 -2.91 -6.99 14.65
C ASN A 347 -2.32 -8.37 14.37
N LYS A 348 -2.94 -9.10 13.44
CA LYS A 348 -2.41 -10.34 12.86
C LYS A 348 -2.22 -10.17 11.35
N PHE A 349 -0.99 -10.28 10.87
CA PHE A 349 -0.62 -10.25 9.45
C PHE A 349 -0.05 -11.61 9.05
N TYR A 350 -0.86 -12.45 8.37
CA TYR A 350 -0.49 -13.84 8.18
C TYR A 350 -0.95 -14.47 6.86
N LYS A 351 -0.22 -15.47 6.36
CA LYS A 351 -0.57 -16.17 5.10
C LYS A 351 -0.65 -15.25 3.88
N ASN A 352 -0.01 -14.08 3.92
CA ASN A 352 0.16 -13.23 2.75
C ASN A 352 1.39 -13.68 1.93
N ALA A 353 1.72 -13.00 0.83
CA ALA A 353 3.05 -13.13 0.23
C ALA A 353 4.10 -12.43 1.09
N THR A 354 3.79 -11.22 1.57
CA THR A 354 4.57 -10.46 2.54
C THR A 354 3.64 -9.88 3.62
N GLY A 355 4.09 -9.88 4.87
CA GLY A 355 3.27 -9.46 6.02
C GLY A 355 2.99 -7.95 6.03
N ILE A 356 4.03 -7.16 6.22
CA ILE A 356 4.00 -5.71 6.29
C ILE A 356 5.02 -5.17 5.29
N ALA A 357 4.63 -4.19 4.48
CA ALA A 357 5.55 -3.42 3.64
C ALA A 357 5.30 -1.91 3.81
N THR A 358 6.37 -1.14 3.86
CA THR A 358 6.37 0.32 3.74
C THR A 358 7.43 0.71 2.73
N ASP A 359 7.23 1.82 2.05
CA ASP A 359 8.19 2.27 1.06
C ASP A 359 8.18 3.79 0.83
N SER A 360 9.31 4.29 0.35
CA SER A 360 9.47 5.63 -0.22
C SER A 360 9.56 5.59 -1.75
N LEU A 361 9.17 4.51 -2.40
CA LEU A 361 9.58 4.19 -3.76
C LEU A 361 8.79 4.93 -4.84
N PHE A 362 7.48 5.13 -4.62
CA PHE A 362 6.59 5.59 -5.68
C PHE A 362 6.48 7.14 -5.73
N PRO A 363 6.95 7.80 -6.81
CA PRO A 363 6.90 9.24 -6.94
C PRO A 363 5.49 9.84 -6.78
N GLY A 364 5.43 11.14 -6.45
CA GLY A 364 4.17 11.90 -6.40
C GLY A 364 3.30 11.65 -5.16
N HIS A 365 3.68 10.72 -4.29
CA HIS A 365 3.07 10.54 -2.98
C HIS A 365 3.44 11.72 -2.04
N PRO A 366 2.46 12.44 -1.46
CA PRO A 366 2.78 13.50 -0.52
C PRO A 366 3.38 12.92 0.78
N GLY A 367 4.37 13.64 1.33
CA GLY A 367 5.07 13.25 2.56
C GLY A 367 6.29 12.34 2.35
N LEU A 368 6.75 12.13 1.10
CA LEU A 368 8.02 11.42 0.91
C LEU A 368 9.23 12.23 1.43
N PRO A 369 10.26 11.58 2.00
CA PRO A 369 10.35 10.13 2.26
C PRO A 369 9.48 9.68 3.44
N GLN A 370 9.12 8.40 3.44
CA GLN A 370 8.28 7.81 4.48
C GLN A 370 8.95 7.89 5.87
N ASP A 371 8.19 8.29 6.90
CA ASP A 371 8.72 8.42 8.27
C ASP A 371 7.82 7.94 9.43
N HIS A 372 8.44 7.68 10.58
CA HIS A 372 7.81 7.48 11.90
C HIS A 372 6.65 6.49 11.96
N ALA A 373 6.67 5.43 11.15
CA ALA A 373 5.73 4.33 11.30
C ALA A 373 6.13 3.46 12.49
N ARG A 374 5.14 2.91 13.20
CA ARG A 374 5.36 2.01 14.33
C ARG A 374 4.49 0.77 14.22
N TRP A 375 5.12 -0.38 14.08
CA TRP A 375 4.51 -1.70 14.14
C TRP A 375 4.82 -2.35 15.49
N ASN A 376 3.81 -2.42 16.36
CA ASN A 376 3.99 -2.79 17.74
C ASN A 376 3.05 -3.91 18.23
N ARG A 377 3.56 -4.93 18.93
CA ARG A 377 2.73 -6.04 19.47
C ARG A 377 1.87 -6.79 18.45
N ASN A 378 2.30 -6.87 17.20
CA ASN A 378 1.61 -7.64 16.16
C ASN A 378 2.07 -9.11 16.15
N GLU A 379 1.22 -10.00 15.63
CA GLU A 379 1.62 -11.34 15.20
C GLU A 379 1.81 -11.32 13.67
N ILE A 380 3.03 -11.55 13.19
CA ILE A 380 3.42 -11.44 11.78
C ILE A 380 4.01 -12.77 11.35
N TYR A 381 3.22 -13.62 10.67
CA TYR A 381 3.62 -15.03 10.51
C TYR A 381 3.09 -15.76 9.28
N SER A 382 3.79 -16.82 8.89
CA SER A 382 3.42 -17.67 7.76
C SER A 382 3.19 -16.90 6.46
N ASN A 383 3.84 -15.76 6.24
CA ASN A 383 3.66 -14.97 5.03
C ASN A 383 4.49 -15.56 3.88
N ASN A 384 4.10 -16.76 3.43
CA ASN A 384 4.83 -17.57 2.45
C ASN A 384 3.97 -17.89 1.21
N SER A 385 2.81 -17.26 1.07
CA SER A 385 1.88 -17.57 -0.02
C SER A 385 2.40 -17.00 -1.33
N ASN A 386 2.92 -17.86 -2.19
CA ASN A 386 3.40 -17.45 -3.50
C ASN A 386 2.24 -17.37 -4.52
N TRP A 387 1.69 -16.17 -4.68
CA TRP A 387 0.58 -15.93 -5.61
C TRP A 387 1.03 -15.76 -7.07
N TYR A 388 2.26 -15.31 -7.29
CA TYR A 388 2.87 -15.15 -8.61
C TYR A 388 2.84 -16.50 -9.35
N THR A 389 3.56 -17.49 -8.82
CA THR A 389 3.62 -18.84 -9.40
C THR A 389 2.27 -19.54 -9.46
N ARG A 390 1.39 -19.27 -8.48
CA ARG A 390 0.09 -19.94 -8.39
C ARG A 390 -0.93 -19.40 -9.41
N PHE A 391 -0.93 -18.10 -9.69
CA PHE A 391 -2.02 -17.46 -10.42
C PHE A 391 -1.58 -16.56 -11.59
N VAL A 392 -0.42 -15.93 -11.52
CA VAL A 392 0.13 -15.16 -12.64
C VAL A 392 0.62 -16.13 -13.71
N ASP A 393 1.53 -17.04 -13.36
CA ASP A 393 2.21 -17.96 -14.28
C ASP A 393 1.26 -18.98 -14.91
N THR A 394 0.19 -19.32 -14.19
CA THR A 394 -0.85 -20.24 -14.68
C THR A 394 -1.87 -19.55 -15.58
N GLY A 395 -1.70 -18.26 -15.86
CA GLY A 395 -2.60 -17.45 -16.69
C GLY A 395 -3.97 -17.19 -16.05
N VAL A 396 -4.15 -17.46 -14.76
CA VAL A 396 -5.41 -17.15 -14.06
C VAL A 396 -5.61 -15.64 -14.00
N CYS A 397 -4.54 -14.89 -13.70
CA CYS A 397 -4.61 -13.43 -13.60
C CYS A 397 -4.78 -12.73 -14.96
N ALA A 398 -4.43 -13.37 -16.07
CA ALA A 398 -4.72 -12.85 -17.41
C ALA A 398 -6.22 -12.95 -17.80
N LYS A 399 -7.03 -13.71 -17.06
CA LYS A 399 -8.47 -13.83 -17.34
C LYS A 399 -9.21 -12.54 -16.98
N PRO A 400 -10.39 -12.27 -17.58
CA PRO A 400 -11.27 -11.20 -17.11
C PRO A 400 -11.54 -11.31 -15.61
N MET A 401 -11.53 -10.20 -14.85
CA MET A 401 -11.61 -10.20 -13.37
C MET A 401 -12.71 -11.11 -12.80
N LYS A 402 -13.90 -11.10 -13.41
CA LYS A 402 -15.06 -11.93 -13.02
C LYS A 402 -14.80 -13.44 -13.09
N GLN A 403 -13.80 -13.86 -13.85
CA GLN A 403 -13.42 -15.26 -14.09
C GLN A 403 -12.17 -15.67 -13.30
N ARG A 404 -11.48 -14.74 -12.62
CA ARG A 404 -10.26 -15.02 -11.85
C ARG A 404 -10.54 -15.85 -10.58
N GLY A 405 -11.75 -15.77 -10.02
CA GLY A 405 -12.16 -16.61 -8.89
C GLY A 405 -11.78 -16.06 -7.51
N TYR A 406 -11.63 -14.74 -7.36
CA TYR A 406 -11.21 -14.07 -6.11
C TYR A 406 -11.87 -14.56 -4.82
N ILE A 407 -13.21 -14.71 -4.80
CA ILE A 407 -13.93 -15.17 -3.60
C ILE A 407 -13.56 -16.61 -3.20
N ASN A 408 -13.03 -17.40 -4.13
CA ASN A 408 -12.58 -18.76 -3.92
C ASN A 408 -11.08 -18.87 -3.61
N GLY A 409 -10.39 -17.73 -3.42
CA GLY A 409 -9.00 -17.70 -2.94
C GLY A 409 -7.93 -17.36 -3.98
N THR A 410 -8.33 -16.89 -5.16
CA THR A 410 -7.38 -16.30 -6.11
C THR A 410 -6.88 -14.95 -5.60
N VAL A 411 -5.59 -14.70 -5.78
CA VAL A 411 -4.91 -13.42 -5.55
C VAL A 411 -4.05 -13.13 -6.76
N CYS A 412 -4.14 -11.93 -7.32
CA CYS A 412 -3.33 -11.53 -8.46
C CYS A 412 -2.45 -10.34 -8.07
N PRO A 413 -1.19 -10.58 -7.67
CA PRO A 413 -0.25 -9.53 -7.31
C PRO A 413 -0.20 -8.40 -8.33
N VAL A 414 -0.38 -7.15 -7.90
CA VAL A 414 -0.16 -5.97 -8.76
C VAL A 414 1.15 -5.26 -8.45
N VAL A 415 1.81 -5.61 -7.36
CA VAL A 415 3.06 -5.01 -6.89
C VAL A 415 4.14 -6.07 -6.71
N PRO A 416 5.42 -5.72 -6.87
CA PRO A 416 6.53 -6.61 -6.52
C PRO A 416 6.72 -6.67 -4.99
N THR A 417 6.79 -7.88 -4.43
CA THR A 417 7.15 -8.06 -3.02
C THR A 417 7.92 -9.37 -2.78
N PRO A 418 8.89 -9.41 -1.84
CA PRO A 418 9.65 -10.60 -1.53
C PRO A 418 8.83 -11.64 -0.76
N VAL A 419 8.31 -12.64 -1.48
CA VAL A 419 7.53 -13.75 -0.88
C VAL A 419 8.31 -14.38 0.27
N GLY A 420 7.67 -14.56 1.42
CA GLY A 420 8.29 -15.14 2.61
C GLY A 420 8.74 -14.13 3.65
N THR A 421 8.40 -12.85 3.50
CA THR A 421 8.94 -11.77 4.34
C THR A 421 7.90 -11.31 5.36
N GLY A 422 8.32 -11.16 6.63
CA GLY A 422 7.49 -10.64 7.70
C GLY A 422 7.26 -9.13 7.58
N VAL A 423 8.33 -8.34 7.70
CA VAL A 423 8.33 -6.88 7.60
C VAL A 423 9.33 -6.41 6.54
N LEU A 424 8.91 -5.56 5.62
CA LEU A 424 9.73 -4.91 4.61
C LEU A 424 9.70 -3.39 4.81
N ILE A 425 10.86 -2.77 4.96
CA ILE A 425 11.05 -1.31 5.01
C ILE A 425 11.94 -0.91 3.84
N ALA A 426 11.36 -0.29 2.81
CA ALA A 426 12.07 0.18 1.63
C ALA A 426 12.22 1.71 1.66
N GLY A 427 13.27 2.20 2.29
CA GLY A 427 13.54 3.64 2.37
C GLY A 427 12.68 4.40 3.37
N GLY A 428 12.24 3.76 4.45
CA GLY A 428 11.58 4.42 5.59
C GLY A 428 12.57 5.03 6.58
N ASN A 429 12.16 6.05 7.32
CA ASN A 429 12.98 6.73 8.33
C ASN A 429 12.30 6.75 9.70
N PHE A 430 13.07 6.66 10.78
CA PHE A 430 12.55 6.72 12.16
C PHE A 430 11.47 5.68 12.48
N ASP A 431 11.44 4.59 11.73
CA ASP A 431 10.44 3.53 11.91
C ASP A 431 10.77 2.65 13.11
N ARG A 432 9.74 2.05 13.68
CA ARG A 432 9.84 1.14 14.82
C ARG A 432 9.15 -0.17 14.53
N THR A 433 9.92 -1.25 14.52
CA THR A 433 9.41 -2.62 14.54
C THR A 433 9.68 -3.19 15.93
N ASP A 434 8.73 -3.04 16.86
CA ASP A 434 8.97 -3.32 18.27
C ASP A 434 7.95 -4.23 18.98
N HIS A 435 8.41 -5.12 19.85
CA HIS A 435 7.56 -6.02 20.66
C HIS A 435 6.64 -6.95 19.85
N ASN A 436 6.99 -7.30 18.61
CA ASN A 436 6.19 -8.19 17.77
C ASN A 436 6.54 -9.67 17.97
N TRP A 437 5.63 -10.55 17.55
CA TRP A 437 5.93 -11.96 17.31
C TRP A 437 6.08 -12.17 15.81
N ILE A 438 7.30 -12.42 15.35
CA ILE A 438 7.64 -12.55 13.93
C ILE A 438 8.18 -13.97 13.70
N TYR A 439 7.39 -14.85 13.10
CA TYR A 439 7.69 -16.28 13.06
C TYR A 439 7.15 -16.96 11.80
N ASP A 440 7.69 -18.12 11.42
CA ASP A 440 7.29 -18.87 10.21
C ASP A 440 7.30 -18.04 8.91
N ASN A 441 8.11 -16.96 8.81
CA ASN A 441 8.33 -16.25 7.54
C ASN A 441 9.61 -16.80 6.90
N TRP A 442 9.46 -17.56 5.82
CA TRP A 442 10.49 -18.48 5.32
C TRP A 442 11.65 -17.81 4.59
N ARG A 443 11.49 -16.54 4.18
CA ARG A 443 12.58 -15.75 3.61
C ARG A 443 13.25 -14.94 4.70
N PHE A 444 12.57 -13.90 5.20
CA PHE A 444 13.10 -12.97 6.19
C PHE A 444 12.07 -12.64 7.26
N GLY A 445 12.50 -12.55 8.52
CA GLY A 445 11.72 -11.95 9.58
C GLY A 445 11.49 -10.46 9.30
N THR A 446 12.59 -9.71 9.13
CA THR A 446 12.58 -8.33 8.67
C THR A 446 13.55 -8.11 7.50
N MET A 447 13.20 -7.24 6.58
CA MET A 447 14.02 -6.82 5.44
C MET A 447 14.01 -5.29 5.37
N GLN A 448 15.20 -4.67 5.31
CA GLN A 448 15.33 -3.21 5.20
C GLN A 448 16.36 -2.84 4.13
N PHE A 449 16.05 -1.88 3.27
CA PHE A 449 17.01 -1.28 2.34
C PHE A 449 16.69 0.17 2.01
N TRP A 450 17.71 0.90 1.58
CA TRP A 450 17.68 2.26 1.10
C TRP A 450 17.04 2.39 -0.29
N VAL A 451 16.34 3.51 -0.49
CA VAL A 451 15.77 3.89 -1.79
C VAL A 451 16.36 5.24 -2.22
N PRO A 452 17.12 5.29 -3.33
CA PRO A 452 17.67 6.55 -3.84
C PRO A 452 16.57 7.52 -4.27
N ALA A 453 16.79 8.82 -4.02
CA ALA A 453 15.96 9.89 -4.55
C ALA A 453 15.70 9.79 -6.06
N ALA A 454 16.68 9.35 -6.85
CA ALA A 454 16.50 9.21 -8.30
C ALA A 454 15.38 8.22 -8.70
N LEU A 455 15.13 7.17 -7.91
CA LEU A 455 14.00 6.25 -8.16
C LEU A 455 12.65 6.84 -7.76
N ARG A 456 12.67 7.94 -6.99
CA ARG A 456 11.51 8.69 -6.50
C ARG A 456 11.20 9.93 -7.34
N ASP A 457 11.81 10.05 -8.54
CA ASP A 457 11.83 11.25 -9.40
C ASP A 457 12.38 12.52 -8.70
N GLU A 458 13.24 12.34 -7.72
CA GLU A 458 13.97 13.42 -7.05
C GLU A 458 15.45 13.40 -7.47
N TYR A 459 15.87 14.48 -8.14
CA TYR A 459 17.18 14.56 -8.79
C TYR A 459 18.16 15.48 -8.06
N ASP A 460 17.79 16.05 -6.90
CA ASP A 460 18.75 16.70 -6.02
C ASP A 460 19.80 15.67 -5.55
N PRO A 461 21.09 15.87 -5.88
CA PRO A 461 22.15 14.96 -5.42
C PRO A 461 22.26 14.88 -3.90
N ALA A 462 21.85 15.92 -3.17
CA ALA A 462 21.88 15.94 -1.70
C ALA A 462 20.89 14.94 -1.07
N LEU A 463 19.84 14.57 -1.81
CA LEU A 463 18.78 13.68 -1.34
C LEU A 463 19.01 12.22 -1.73
N GLN A 464 20.13 11.87 -2.40
CA GLN A 464 20.31 10.48 -2.81
C GLN A 464 20.35 9.54 -1.59
N ASN A 465 20.90 9.96 -0.46
CA ASN A 465 20.98 9.14 0.75
C ASN A 465 20.12 9.72 1.88
N ASP A 466 18.87 10.06 1.61
CA ASP A 466 17.93 10.64 2.59
C ASP A 466 16.93 9.62 3.17
N THR A 467 17.10 8.32 2.89
CA THR A 467 16.20 7.25 3.33
C THR A 467 16.92 6.12 4.06
N SER A 468 16.16 5.30 4.79
CA SER A 468 16.67 4.18 5.59
C SER A 468 17.55 4.60 6.76
N HIS A 469 17.14 5.65 7.48
CA HIS A 469 17.82 6.16 8.66
C HIS A 469 16.98 5.99 9.93
N HIS A 470 17.64 5.80 11.06
CA HIS A 470 17.07 5.80 12.40
C HIS A 470 15.94 4.78 12.61
N ASN A 471 15.93 3.69 11.85
CA ASN A 471 14.94 2.62 12.03
C ASN A 471 15.38 1.66 13.14
N HIS A 472 14.47 1.36 14.06
CA HIS A 472 14.73 0.54 15.24
C HIS A 472 13.92 -0.75 15.19
N THR A 473 14.62 -1.90 15.18
CA THR A 473 14.00 -3.22 15.29
C THR A 473 14.33 -3.82 16.66
N THR A 474 13.43 -3.67 17.62
CA THR A 474 13.74 -4.01 19.03
C THR A 474 12.71 -4.86 19.73
N ASP A 475 13.15 -5.61 20.75
CA ASP A 475 12.26 -6.32 21.69
C ASP A 475 11.30 -7.33 21.03
N ASN A 476 11.58 -7.77 19.80
CA ASN A 476 10.73 -8.73 19.09
C ASN A 476 11.03 -10.18 19.51
N GLN A 477 10.02 -11.03 19.39
CA GLN A 477 10.13 -12.48 19.53
C GLN A 477 10.29 -13.07 18.11
N MET A 478 11.54 -13.41 17.75
CA MET A 478 11.94 -13.86 16.42
C MET A 478 11.94 -15.39 16.34
N GLY A 479 11.01 -15.93 15.56
CA GLY A 479 10.80 -17.37 15.38
C GLY A 479 10.05 -18.05 16.54
N PHE A 480 9.34 -17.28 17.36
CA PHE A 480 8.47 -17.80 18.41
C PHE A 480 7.01 -17.40 18.17
N THR A 481 6.11 -18.36 18.32
CA THR A 481 4.68 -18.07 18.41
C THR A 481 4.37 -17.33 19.71
N LYS A 482 3.17 -16.76 19.80
CA LYS A 482 2.73 -16.07 21.02
C LYS A 482 2.58 -16.99 22.23
N SER A 483 2.41 -18.29 22.02
CA SER A 483 2.42 -19.31 23.09
C SER A 483 3.83 -19.77 23.48
N GLY A 484 4.88 -19.30 22.79
CA GLY A 484 6.27 -19.68 23.04
C GLY A 484 6.72 -20.92 22.27
N GLU A 485 5.92 -21.43 21.32
CA GLU A 485 6.34 -22.52 20.44
C GLU A 485 7.35 -21.99 19.41
N ILE A 486 8.29 -22.84 19.01
CA ILE A 486 9.32 -22.48 18.04
C ILE A 486 8.78 -22.70 16.62
N GLU A 487 8.75 -21.62 15.84
CA GLU A 487 8.43 -21.62 14.41
C GLU A 487 9.40 -20.65 13.70
N HIS A 488 10.54 -21.18 13.25
CA HIS A 488 11.62 -20.34 12.76
C HIS A 488 11.25 -19.46 11.56
N ASN A 489 11.85 -18.27 11.49
CA ASN A 489 12.02 -17.56 10.22
C ASN A 489 13.16 -18.20 9.41
N GLY A 490 13.24 -17.84 8.12
CA GLY A 490 14.40 -18.13 7.25
C GLY A 490 15.67 -17.54 7.85
N SER A 491 15.92 -16.27 7.55
CA SER A 491 16.80 -15.40 8.33
C SER A 491 15.96 -14.45 9.20
N ASP A 492 16.44 -14.08 10.38
CA ASP A 492 15.70 -13.14 11.24
C ASP A 492 15.73 -11.73 10.67
N HIS A 493 16.89 -11.30 10.16
CA HIS A 493 17.06 -9.97 9.56
C HIS A 493 17.76 -10.05 8.20
N TRP A 494 17.43 -9.10 7.34
CA TRP A 494 18.14 -8.80 6.10
C TRP A 494 18.27 -7.27 5.99
N TRP A 495 19.47 -6.80 5.69
CA TRP A 495 19.80 -5.39 5.52
C TRP A 495 20.82 -5.20 4.38
N ASP A 496 20.64 -4.15 3.60
CA ASP A 496 21.55 -3.70 2.55
C ASP A 496 22.83 -3.03 3.08
N GLU A 497 22.92 -2.83 4.40
CA GLU A 497 24.00 -2.13 5.11
C GLU A 497 23.98 -0.62 4.91
N GLN A 498 22.92 -0.04 4.35
CA GLN A 498 22.80 1.41 4.23
C GLN A 498 22.03 2.02 5.39
N GLY A 499 22.52 3.16 5.86
CA GLY A 499 21.80 4.07 6.74
C GLY A 499 22.60 4.53 7.94
N ASN A 500 22.08 5.57 8.59
CA ASN A 500 22.57 6.12 9.84
C ASN A 500 21.56 5.86 10.94
N GLY A 501 21.97 5.45 12.14
CA GLY A 501 21.07 5.33 13.28
C GLY A 501 20.19 4.09 13.30
N ASN A 502 20.33 3.17 12.33
CA ASN A 502 19.57 1.92 12.38
C ASN A 502 20.15 1.01 13.47
N CYS A 503 19.29 0.31 14.21
CA CYS A 503 19.76 -0.62 15.24
C CYS A 503 18.80 -1.79 15.46
N TRP A 504 19.37 -2.90 15.92
CA TRP A 504 18.70 -4.16 16.24
C TRP A 504 19.08 -4.58 17.66
N GLU A 505 18.15 -4.52 18.60
CA GLU A 505 18.46 -4.75 20.01
C GLU A 505 17.35 -5.49 20.76
N ASN A 506 17.74 -6.24 21.80
CA ASN A 506 16.82 -6.91 22.73
C ASN A 506 15.79 -7.86 22.07
N ASN A 507 15.97 -8.21 20.80
CA ASN A 507 15.19 -9.26 20.15
C ASN A 507 15.57 -10.61 20.76
N THR A 508 14.56 -11.47 20.95
CA THR A 508 14.73 -12.84 21.44
C THR A 508 14.65 -13.79 20.26
N TYR A 509 15.69 -14.59 20.05
CA TYR A 509 15.82 -15.45 18.86
C TYR A 509 15.58 -16.92 19.17
N SER A 510 14.76 -17.57 18.34
CA SER A 510 14.43 -19.00 18.46
C SER A 510 15.62 -19.95 18.33
N ARG A 511 16.72 -19.49 17.71
CA ARG A 511 17.99 -20.22 17.60
C ARG A 511 19.00 -19.85 18.69
N GLY A 512 18.60 -19.01 19.65
CA GLY A 512 19.47 -18.46 20.70
C GLY A 512 20.42 -17.36 20.24
N VAL A 513 20.60 -17.18 18.93
CA VAL A 513 21.42 -16.13 18.31
C VAL A 513 20.69 -15.54 17.10
N GLN A 514 21.03 -14.31 16.76
CA GLN A 514 20.54 -13.64 15.56
C GLN A 514 21.01 -14.38 14.30
N THR A 515 20.12 -14.52 13.32
CA THR A 515 20.48 -14.92 11.95
C THR A 515 20.24 -13.75 11.00
N ASP A 516 21.26 -13.38 10.23
CA ASP A 516 21.22 -12.21 9.36
C ASP A 516 22.23 -12.29 8.20
N ASN A 517 22.25 -11.26 7.36
CA ASN A 517 23.21 -11.09 6.27
C ASN A 517 24.23 -9.97 6.54
N PHE A 518 24.39 -9.52 7.78
CA PHE A 518 25.20 -8.34 8.11
C PHE A 518 26.68 -8.69 7.99
N THR A 519 27.44 -7.89 7.24
CA THR A 519 28.90 -8.06 7.18
C THR A 519 29.60 -7.31 8.32
N VAL A 520 28.92 -6.32 8.90
CA VAL A 520 29.38 -5.56 10.06
C VAL A 520 28.21 -5.35 11.02
N ASP A 521 28.41 -5.72 12.28
CA ASP A 521 27.43 -5.47 13.33
C ASP A 521 27.28 -3.97 13.55
N PRO A 522 26.05 -3.41 13.48
CA PRO A 522 25.83 -2.01 13.78
C PRO A 522 26.05 -1.74 15.28
N PRO A 523 26.54 -0.54 15.65
CA PRO A 523 26.55 -0.08 17.04
C PRO A 523 25.18 -0.16 17.71
N SER A 524 25.21 -0.11 19.04
CA SER A 524 23.99 -0.05 19.86
C SER A 524 23.15 1.18 19.49
N CYS A 525 21.84 1.13 19.74
CA CYS A 525 20.95 2.29 19.58
C CYS A 525 21.45 3.47 20.43
N ALA A 526 21.99 3.20 21.62
CA ALA A 526 22.53 4.22 22.54
C ALA A 526 23.84 4.85 22.03
N ASP A 527 24.64 4.10 21.27
CA ASP A 527 25.87 4.56 20.62
C ASP A 527 25.62 5.20 19.24
N GLY A 528 24.35 5.34 18.85
CA GLY A 528 23.94 6.02 17.62
C GLY A 528 23.72 5.13 16.40
N GLY A 529 23.69 3.80 16.57
CA GLY A 529 23.31 2.84 15.52
C GLY A 529 24.28 2.79 14.32
N SER A 530 23.77 2.30 13.18
CA SER A 530 24.52 2.17 11.93
C SER A 530 25.14 3.51 11.47
N VAL A 531 26.24 3.45 10.72
CA VAL A 531 26.93 4.65 10.19
C VAL A 531 27.40 4.48 8.74
N PHE A 532 26.69 3.65 7.98
CA PHE A 532 27.15 3.18 6.68
C PHE A 532 26.41 3.90 5.55
N THR A 533 27.12 4.77 4.84
CA THR A 533 26.60 5.46 3.65
C THR A 533 27.75 5.74 2.67
N PRO A 534 27.68 5.24 1.41
CA PRO A 534 26.65 4.35 0.87
C PRO A 534 26.76 2.92 1.44
N GLY A 535 25.68 2.14 1.34
CA GLY A 535 25.65 0.72 1.69
C GLY A 535 26.34 -0.16 0.65
N ALA A 536 26.12 -1.48 0.72
CA ALA A 536 26.77 -2.45 -0.16
C ALA A 536 26.01 -2.61 -1.50
N PRO A 537 26.53 -2.10 -2.63
CA PRO A 537 25.77 -2.02 -3.89
C PRO A 537 25.35 -3.38 -4.48
N VAL A 538 26.05 -4.46 -4.10
CA VAL A 538 25.74 -5.81 -4.53
C VAL A 538 24.42 -6.34 -3.92
N LYS A 539 24.04 -5.83 -2.74
CA LYS A 539 22.80 -6.21 -2.05
C LYS A 539 21.56 -5.53 -2.67
N ASP A 540 21.77 -4.40 -3.35
CA ASP A 540 20.69 -3.60 -3.98
C ASP A 540 20.30 -4.09 -5.38
N ALA A 541 21.16 -4.86 -6.04
CA ALA A 541 20.96 -5.25 -7.44
C ALA A 541 19.67 -6.06 -7.67
N GLY A 542 19.30 -6.93 -6.72
CA GLY A 542 18.08 -7.75 -6.84
C GLY A 542 16.79 -6.92 -6.73
N PHE A 543 16.81 -5.84 -5.95
CA PHE A 543 15.67 -4.94 -5.83
C PHE A 543 15.37 -4.23 -7.17
N LEU A 544 16.40 -3.68 -7.83
CA LEU A 544 16.26 -2.97 -9.10
C LEU A 544 15.68 -3.84 -10.23
N SER A 545 15.98 -5.14 -10.24
CA SER A 545 15.33 -6.08 -11.17
C SER A 545 13.86 -6.30 -10.79
N CYS A 546 13.56 -6.49 -9.51
CA CYS A 546 12.20 -6.78 -9.08
C CYS A 546 11.25 -5.59 -9.21
N SER A 547 11.75 -4.36 -9.14
CA SER A 547 10.92 -3.15 -9.31
C SER A 547 10.36 -2.98 -10.73
N GLN A 548 10.85 -3.75 -11.71
CA GLN A 548 10.35 -3.75 -13.08
C GLN A 548 9.08 -4.60 -13.27
N TYR A 549 8.59 -5.23 -12.20
CA TYR A 549 7.45 -6.14 -12.28
C TYR A 549 6.23 -5.48 -12.94
N ASP A 550 5.73 -6.13 -13.98
CA ASP A 550 4.44 -5.86 -14.59
C ASP A 550 3.73 -7.20 -14.79
N ARG A 551 2.60 -7.37 -14.10
CA ARG A 551 1.79 -8.60 -14.18
C ARG A 551 1.29 -8.88 -15.59
N ASP A 552 1.01 -7.84 -16.37
CA ASP A 552 0.33 -7.93 -17.66
C ASP A 552 1.32 -8.00 -18.84
N ASP A 553 2.62 -7.75 -18.60
CA ASP A 553 3.70 -7.97 -19.58
C ASP A 553 4.37 -9.35 -19.37
N PRO A 554 4.35 -10.25 -20.37
CA PRO A 554 5.00 -11.56 -20.26
C PRO A 554 6.49 -11.54 -19.91
N ASN A 555 7.24 -10.50 -20.31
CA ASN A 555 8.67 -10.37 -20.03
C ASN A 555 8.93 -9.82 -18.62
N PHE A 556 8.03 -8.99 -18.10
CA PHE A 556 8.18 -8.34 -16.80
C PHE A 556 7.30 -8.95 -15.71
N SER A 557 6.49 -9.96 -16.03
CA SER A 557 5.79 -10.79 -15.03
C SER A 557 6.76 -11.61 -14.17
N HIS A 558 7.97 -11.85 -14.68
CA HIS A 558 9.15 -12.38 -13.98
C HIS A 558 10.42 -11.69 -14.50
N PRO A 559 10.76 -10.50 -13.99
CA PRO A 559 11.96 -9.79 -14.43
C PRO A 559 13.22 -10.62 -14.20
N GLU A 560 14.13 -10.63 -15.19
CA GLU A 560 15.38 -11.38 -15.08
C GLU A 560 16.21 -10.92 -13.88
N GLY A 561 16.71 -11.87 -13.09
CA GLY A 561 17.48 -11.59 -11.87
C GLY A 561 16.63 -11.29 -10.62
N CYS A 562 15.31 -11.15 -10.76
CA CYS A 562 14.43 -10.99 -9.61
C CYS A 562 14.15 -12.33 -8.92
N ASN A 563 14.58 -12.48 -7.66
CA ASN A 563 14.33 -13.68 -6.86
C ASN A 563 13.21 -13.51 -5.81
N TRP A 564 12.52 -12.36 -5.80
CA TRP A 564 11.46 -12.06 -4.83
C TRP A 564 10.23 -12.95 -5.02
N PHE A 565 9.99 -13.42 -6.25
CA PHE A 565 8.82 -14.23 -6.60
C PHE A 565 9.07 -15.73 -6.46
N ASP A 566 10.28 -16.13 -6.07
CA ASP A 566 10.59 -17.52 -5.76
C ASP A 566 9.97 -17.94 -4.43
N SER A 567 9.48 -19.18 -4.37
CA SER A 567 9.01 -19.77 -3.12
C SER A 567 10.21 -20.05 -2.21
N PRO A 568 10.31 -19.39 -1.04
CA PRO A 568 11.38 -19.69 -0.10
C PRO A 568 11.24 -21.10 0.46
N THR A 569 12.37 -21.73 0.81
CA THR A 569 12.39 -23.03 1.47
C THR A 569 11.94 -22.88 2.93
N LYS A 570 11.08 -23.79 3.40
CA LYS A 570 10.71 -23.82 4.83
C LYS A 570 11.97 -24.02 5.69
N PRO A 571 12.25 -23.14 6.66
CA PRO A 571 13.45 -23.24 7.48
C PRO A 571 13.39 -24.43 8.43
N ASP A 572 14.56 -25.02 8.68
CA ASP A 572 14.76 -26.01 9.72
C ASP A 572 15.48 -25.41 10.94
N ALA A 573 15.74 -26.26 11.94
CA ALA A 573 16.43 -25.87 13.16
C ALA A 573 17.89 -25.43 12.93
N SER A 574 18.53 -25.85 11.82
CA SER A 574 19.92 -25.51 11.50
C SER A 574 20.08 -24.08 10.96
N GLY A 575 18.98 -23.45 10.51
CA GLY A 575 19.04 -22.14 9.87
C GLY A 575 19.67 -22.15 8.48
N SER A 576 20.02 -23.32 7.94
CA SER A 576 20.52 -23.41 6.57
C SER A 576 19.34 -23.29 5.58
N THR A 577 19.30 -22.17 4.87
CA THR A 577 18.50 -22.09 3.64
C THR A 577 19.21 -22.94 2.60
N THR A 578 18.81 -24.20 2.42
CA THR A 578 19.18 -24.98 1.23
C THR A 578 18.53 -24.28 0.02
N GLY A 579 19.27 -23.37 -0.63
CA GLY A 579 18.77 -22.63 -1.79
C GLY A 579 19.30 -21.21 -2.03
N ALA A 580 20.33 -20.73 -1.32
CA ALA A 580 21.08 -19.59 -1.85
C ALA A 580 21.85 -20.06 -3.10
N PRO A 581 21.70 -19.44 -4.28
CA PRO A 581 22.64 -19.71 -5.36
C PRO A 581 24.03 -19.35 -4.86
N GLU A 582 24.98 -20.27 -5.01
CA GLU A 582 26.39 -20.05 -4.71
C GLU A 582 26.83 -18.72 -5.31
N ALA A 583 27.27 -17.79 -4.47
CA ALA A 583 28.08 -16.68 -4.92
C ALA A 583 29.31 -17.31 -5.59
N SER A 584 29.43 -17.14 -6.91
CA SER A 584 30.62 -17.56 -7.63
C SER A 584 31.82 -16.87 -6.98
N GLU A 585 32.77 -17.66 -6.50
CA GLU A 585 34.07 -17.18 -6.02
C GLU A 585 34.70 -16.31 -7.12
N GLN A 586 34.70 -14.99 -6.91
CA GLN A 586 35.66 -14.11 -7.55
C GLN A 586 36.66 -13.64 -6.49
N ASP A 587 37.85 -14.19 -6.64
CA ASP A 587 39.14 -13.92 -6.00
C ASP A 587 39.22 -12.67 -5.11
N SER A 588 39.51 -12.92 -3.84
CA SER A 588 39.79 -11.93 -2.81
C SER A 588 41.18 -11.32 -3.04
N GLY A 589 41.24 -10.13 -3.65
CA GLY A 589 42.46 -9.36 -3.72
C GLY A 589 42.16 -7.88 -3.95
N PHE A 590 42.70 -7.03 -3.07
CA PHE A 590 42.62 -5.55 -3.05
C PHE A 590 41.51 -4.93 -2.19
N LEU A 591 41.64 -5.11 -0.87
CA LEU A 591 41.44 -4.01 0.07
C LEU A 591 42.70 -3.15 0.09
N VAL A 592 42.56 -1.84 -0.18
CA VAL A 592 43.20 -0.68 0.48
C VAL A 592 43.10 0.54 -0.45
N ALA A 593 42.56 1.63 0.09
CA ALA A 593 42.53 3.02 -0.38
C ALA A 593 41.29 3.51 -1.18
N ALA A 594 40.34 4.10 -0.46
CA ALA A 594 39.64 5.33 -0.89
C ALA A 594 40.51 6.56 -0.49
N PRO A 595 40.30 7.82 -0.96
CA PRO A 595 39.09 8.39 -1.58
C PRO A 595 39.34 9.36 -2.77
N VAL A 596 38.27 10.09 -3.16
CA VAL A 596 38.17 11.29 -4.04
C VAL A 596 37.77 10.99 -5.50
N MET A 597 36.52 11.33 -5.86
CA MET A 597 36.10 12.01 -7.10
C MET A 597 34.56 12.07 -7.23
N THR A 598 33.90 12.81 -6.35
CA THR A 598 32.50 13.24 -6.50
C THR A 598 32.47 14.68 -7.03
N ALA A 599 32.54 14.87 -8.35
CA ALA A 599 32.25 16.15 -9.00
C ALA A 599 32.07 16.06 -10.53
N VAL A 600 32.60 15.03 -11.19
CA VAL A 600 32.66 15.00 -12.67
C VAL A 600 31.47 14.28 -13.31
N SER A 601 30.82 13.34 -12.61
CA SER A 601 29.70 12.55 -13.14
C SER A 601 28.40 13.35 -13.30
N ALA A 602 28.19 14.40 -12.49
CA ALA A 602 26.99 15.23 -12.56
C ALA A 602 26.92 16.13 -13.82
N LEU A 603 28.07 16.52 -14.39
CA LEU A 603 28.10 17.41 -15.55
C LEU A 603 27.75 16.70 -16.87
N LEU A 604 28.01 15.39 -16.98
CA LEU A 604 27.77 14.63 -18.20
C LEU A 604 26.29 14.20 -18.35
N VAL A 605 25.59 13.97 -17.24
CA VAL A 605 24.14 13.72 -17.21
C VAL A 605 23.36 14.97 -17.67
N ALA A 606 23.77 16.16 -17.22
CA ALA A 606 23.16 17.43 -17.61
C ALA A 606 23.32 17.77 -19.10
N LEU A 607 24.42 17.35 -19.73
CA LEU A 607 24.68 17.57 -21.16
C LEU A 607 23.94 16.56 -22.07
N GLY A 608 23.72 15.32 -21.60
CA GLY A 608 22.95 14.31 -22.31
C GLY A 608 21.45 14.65 -22.41
N LEU A 609 20.87 15.17 -21.33
CA LEU A 609 19.44 15.51 -21.26
C LEU A 609 19.08 16.81 -22.00
N ARG A 610 20.03 17.76 -22.12
CA ARG A 610 19.82 19.01 -22.88
C ARG A 610 19.70 18.78 -24.38
N ARG A 611 20.33 17.72 -24.92
CA ARG A 611 20.16 17.31 -26.33
C ARG A 611 18.81 16.64 -26.60
N ARG A 612 18.26 15.90 -25.63
CA ARG A 612 16.95 15.22 -25.76
C ARG A 612 15.78 16.22 -25.75
N ARG A 613 15.90 17.34 -25.01
CA ARG A 613 14.89 18.42 -25.03
C ARG A 613 14.80 19.17 -26.37
N GLN A 614 15.86 19.21 -27.17
CA GLN A 614 15.81 19.88 -28.48
C GLN A 614 15.14 19.01 -29.57
N SER A 615 15.09 17.69 -29.39
CA SER A 615 14.40 16.76 -30.30
C SER A 615 12.90 16.58 -30.03
N HIS A 616 12.38 17.10 -28.92
CA HIS A 616 10.94 17.07 -28.58
C HIS A 616 10.21 18.40 -28.79
N ALA A 617 10.87 19.38 -29.43
CA ALA A 617 10.29 20.67 -29.79
C ALA A 617 10.20 20.87 -31.32
N ALA A 618 10.16 19.77 -32.09
CA ALA A 618 9.88 19.75 -33.53
C ALA A 618 8.64 18.90 -33.81
#